data_AF-A0A3M9YRE2-F1
#
_entry.id   AF-A0A3M9YRE2-F1
#
_cell.length_a   1.000
_cell.length_b   1.000
_cell.length_c   1.000
_cell.angle_alpha   90.00
_cell.angle_beta   90.00
_cell.angle_gamma   90.00
#
_symmetry.space_group_name_H-M   'P 1'
#
loop_
_entity.id
_entity.type
_entity.pdbx_description
1 polymer ?
#
loop_
_entity_poly.entity_id
_entity_poly.type
_entity_poly.pdbx_seq_one_letter_code
_entity_poly.pdbx_strand_id
1 'polypeptide(L)' 'MKNRLKVLRAERDWSQAELAGRLDVSRQAVNAIETGKYGPSLQPSAVSGS' A
#
# COMPACT_ATOMS: atom_id res chain seq x y z
N MET A 1 -2.42 17.26 2.94
CA MET A 1 -3.44 16.63 2.06
C MET A 1 -4.20 15.59 2.85
N LYS A 2 -5.54 15.57 2.83
CA LYS A 2 -6.34 14.52 3.48
C LYS A 2 -6.41 13.31 2.55
N ASN A 3 -5.73 12.22 2.88
CA ASN A 3 -5.82 10.99 2.09
C ASN A 3 -7.22 10.36 2.24
N ARG A 4 -7.93 10.14 1.13
CA ARG A 4 -9.27 9.51 1.11
C ARG A 4 -9.23 7.99 0.88
N LEU A 5 -8.06 7.40 0.66
CA LEU A 5 -7.91 5.98 0.35
C LEU A 5 -8.52 5.08 1.42
N LYS A 6 -8.29 5.40 2.70
CA LYS A 6 -8.90 4.66 3.82
C LYS A 6 -10.43 4.67 3.77
N VAL A 7 -11.02 5.80 3.40
CA VAL A 7 -12.48 5.95 3.28
C VAL A 7 -13.00 5.13 2.09
N LEU A 8 -12.39 5.31 0.90
CA LEU A 8 -12.77 4.58 -0.32
C LEU A 8 -12.62 3.07 -0.20
N ARG A 9 -11.63 2.62 0.57
CA ARG A 9 -11.39 1.21 0.90
C ARG A 9 -12.48 0.68 1.83
N ALA A 10 -12.84 1.44 2.88
CA ALA A 10 -13.89 1.07 3.82
C ALA A 10 -15.28 1.06 3.17
N GLU A 11 -15.57 1.98 2.24
CA GLU A 11 -16.81 1.98 1.43
C GLU A 11 -17.00 0.71 0.59
N ARG A 12 -15.93 -0.07 0.40
CA ARG A 12 -15.93 -1.31 -0.38
C ARG A 12 -15.66 -2.54 0.47
N ASP A 13 -15.63 -2.39 1.80
CA ASP A 13 -15.30 -3.44 2.77
C ASP A 13 -13.95 -4.13 2.53
N TRP A 14 -13.00 -3.44 1.87
CA TRP A 14 -11.69 -4.02 1.58
C TRP A 14 -10.76 -3.89 2.78
N SER A 15 -9.96 -4.92 3.05
CA SER A 15 -8.79 -4.77 3.93
C SER A 15 -7.63 -4.07 3.19
N GLN A 16 -6.63 -3.56 3.92
CA GLN A 16 -5.41 -3.02 3.27
C GLN A 16 -4.72 -4.08 2.40
N ALA A 17 -4.74 -5.35 2.82
CA ALA A 17 -4.16 -6.46 2.06
C ALA A 17 -4.96 -6.78 0.79
N GLU A 18 -6.28 -6.68 0.86
CA GLU A 18 -7.15 -6.93 -0.29
C GLU A 18 -7.02 -5.84 -1.36
N LEU A 19 -6.97 -4.57 -0.94
CA LEU A 19 -6.66 -3.46 -1.85
C LEU A 19 -5.25 -3.61 -2.45
N ALA A 20 -4.27 -4.03 -1.65
CA ALA A 20 -2.91 -4.26 -2.10
C ALA A 20 -2.85 -5.36 -3.18
N GLY A 21 -3.54 -6.48 -2.97
CA GLY A 21 -3.64 -7.55 -3.96
C GLY A 21 -4.33 -7.11 -5.26
N ARG A 22 -5.37 -6.26 -5.18
CA ARG A 22 -6.05 -5.70 -6.37
C ARG A 22 -5.18 -4.73 -7.17
N LEU A 23 -4.21 -4.07 -6.53
CA LEU A 23 -3.33 -3.08 -7.13
C LEU A 23 -1.94 -3.64 -7.47
N ASP A 24 -1.69 -4.93 -7.20
CA ASP A 24 -0.38 -5.58 -7.32
C ASP A 24 0.74 -4.81 -6.60
N VAL A 25 0.43 -4.36 -5.38
CA VAL A 25 1.40 -3.69 -4.50
C VAL A 25 1.46 -4.39 -3.14
N SER A 26 2.45 -4.02 -2.32
CA SER A 26 2.51 -4.50 -0.95
C SER A 26 1.48 -3.81 -0.06
N ARG A 27 0.98 -4.51 0.97
CA ARG A 27 0.17 -3.91 2.05
C ARG A 27 0.87 -2.69 2.68
N GLN A 28 2.20 -2.73 2.76
CA GLN A 28 3.01 -1.62 3.30
C GLN A 28 2.89 -0.36 2.44
N ALA A 29 2.86 -0.49 1.11
CA ALA A 29 2.63 0.64 0.20
C ALA A 29 1.25 1.28 0.45
N VAL A 30 0.20 0.47 0.59
CA VAL A 30 -1.15 0.95 0.94
C VAL A 30 -1.15 1.71 2.28
N ASN A 31 -0.49 1.16 3.30
CA ASN A 31 -0.37 1.80 4.61
C ASN A 31 0.43 3.13 4.58
N ALA A 32 1.53 3.17 3.82
CA ALA A 32 2.35 4.37 3.63
C ALA A 32 1.53 5.50 2.99
N ILE A 33 0.74 5.16 1.97
CA ILE A 33 -0.19 6.08 1.32
C ILE A 33 -1.23 6.57 2.34
N GLU A 34 -1.97 5.67 3.02
CA GLU A 34 -3.02 6.02 3.99
C GLU A 34 -2.52 6.91 5.14
N THR A 35 -1.29 6.68 5.62
CA THR A 35 -0.69 7.42 6.74
C THR A 35 0.04 8.70 6.30
N GLY A 36 0.17 8.93 4.99
CA GLY A 36 0.97 10.02 4.44
C GLY A 36 2.47 9.88 4.71
N LYS A 37 2.92 8.74 5.25
CA LYS A 37 4.34 8.41 5.42
C LYS A 37 4.85 7.83 4.11
N TYR A 38 5.17 8.70 3.16
CA TYR A 38 6.11 8.35 2.10
C TYR A 38 7.52 8.34 2.72
N GLY A 39 7.84 7.26 3.43
CA GLY A 39 9.20 6.99 3.88
C GLY A 39 10.06 6.60 2.67
N PRO A 40 11.32 7.10 2.58
CA PRO A 40 12.17 6.85 1.43
C PRO A 40 12.45 5.36 1.30
N SER A 41 12.49 4.89 0.06
CA SER A 41 12.87 3.56 -0.41
C SER A 41 11.78 2.46 -0.35
N LEU A 42 11.04 2.39 -1.46
CA LEU A 42 10.92 1.10 -2.15
C LEU A 42 12.35 0.63 -2.45
N GLN A 43 12.89 -0.27 -1.65
CA GLN A 43 13.96 -1.14 -2.13
C GLN A 43 13.26 -2.33 -2.80
N PRO A 44 13.31 -2.46 -4.13
CA PRO A 44 12.95 -3.72 -4.76
C PRO A 44 14.01 -4.74 -4.32
N SER A 45 13.67 -5.60 -3.35
CA SER A 45 14.44 -6.82 -3.10
C SER A 45 14.16 -7.81 -4.24
N ALA A 46 14.76 -7.54 -5.40
CA ALA A 46 15.14 -8.53 -6.40
C ALA A 46 16.65 -8.30 -6.55
N VAL A 47 17.55 -9.23 -6.25
CA VAL A 47 17.57 -10.65 -6.61
C VAL A 47 18.47 -11.38 -5.60
N SER A 48 17.99 -12.46 -4.98
CA SER A 48 18.91 -13.54 -4.57
C SER A 48 19.12 -14.39 -5.80
N GLY A 49 20.11 -14.00 -6.60
CA GLY A 49 20.65 -14.79 -7.69
C GLY A 49 22.10 -15.12 -7.36
N SER A 50 22.32 -16.40 -7.06
CA SER A 50 23.59 -17.14 -7.00
C SER A 50 24.50 -16.91 -5.80
#